data_AF-Q579B4-F1
#
_entry.id   AF-Q579B4-F1
#
_cell.length_a   1.000
_cell.length_b   1.000
_cell.length_c   1.000
_cell.angle_alpha   90.00
_cell.angle_beta   90.00
_cell.angle_gamma   90.00
#
_symmetry.space_group_name_H-M   'P 1'
#
loop_
_entity.id
_entity.type
_entity.pdbx_description
1 polymer ?
#
loop_
_entity_poly.entity_id
_entity_poly.type
_entity_poly.pdbx_seq_one_letter_code
_entity_poly.pdbx_strand_id
1 'polypeptide(L)'
;MRGIPMTSQDNPYGGAYGGPASQMTANVSFGQPSAPANGGDLIKDTTTAGFQADVITESRKQPVLVDFWAPWCGPCKQLTPIIEKAVREARGAVKLVKMNIDEHPAIAGQLGIQSIPAVIAFVNGQPVDGFMGAQPETKVKEFIAKVGGPSDQEAALAEAIATVKELAQAGDFVQAAEIFSSILQVAPDNVDAVVGLATCMLESGDAEQARSLLGTLAAEKQNEAPVRALEARLALADQVKLIGDPVELERRLAADPGDYQARFDLAQVRNAQGRRDDAANELLAIMRADRAWNDDGARKQLLQFFEAWGHMDPATLTARRKLSSLLFS
;
A
#
# COMPACT_ATOMS: atom_id res chain seq x y z
N MET A 1 30.33 4.75 76.70
CA MET A 1 30.83 5.78 75.77
C MET A 1 31.02 5.12 74.40
N ARG A 2 30.15 5.44 73.42
CA ARG A 2 30.25 4.98 72.02
C ARG A 2 30.60 6.19 71.16
N GLY A 3 31.63 6.08 70.33
CA GLY A 3 32.09 7.10 69.39
C GLY A 3 31.56 6.85 67.98
N ILE A 4 31.25 7.94 67.29
CA ILE A 4 30.90 8.05 65.86
C ILE A 4 32.17 8.44 65.08
N PRO A 5 32.27 8.12 63.78
CA PRO A 5 32.82 9.11 62.86
C PRO A 5 31.96 9.35 61.62
N MET A 6 31.97 10.61 61.19
CA MET A 6 31.31 11.17 60.00
C MET A 6 32.12 10.95 58.71
N THR A 7 31.37 11.10 57.63
CA THR A 7 31.58 10.85 56.20
C THR A 7 32.53 11.79 55.47
N SER A 8 33.12 11.30 54.36
CA SER A 8 33.64 12.11 53.24
C SER A 8 32.88 11.75 51.95
N GLN A 9 31.94 12.61 51.54
CA GLN A 9 31.47 12.72 50.17
C GLN A 9 32.43 13.62 49.41
N ASP A 10 33.06 13.10 48.35
CA ASP A 10 33.36 13.77 47.08
C ASP A 10 34.37 12.95 46.28
N ASN A 11 33.89 12.20 45.27
CA ASN A 11 34.73 11.79 44.15
C ASN A 11 33.87 11.64 42.88
N PRO A 12 34.04 12.49 41.86
CA PRO A 12 33.10 12.60 40.75
C PRO A 12 33.48 11.87 39.46
N TYR A 13 34.30 10.81 39.46
CA TYR A 13 34.52 9.96 38.28
C TYR A 13 34.91 8.51 38.66
N GLY A 14 34.11 7.54 38.22
CA GLY A 14 34.37 6.09 38.33
C GLY A 14 33.20 5.38 39.01
N GLY A 15 32.20 4.85 38.29
CA GLY A 15 32.31 3.92 37.17
C GLY A 15 31.80 2.56 37.68
N ALA A 16 30.50 2.29 37.54
CA ALA A 16 29.86 1.05 37.99
C ALA A 16 29.11 0.38 36.82
N TYR A 17 29.77 -0.59 36.20
CA TYR A 17 29.10 -1.69 35.50
C TYR A 17 28.69 -2.73 36.56
N GLY A 18 27.40 -3.06 36.67
CA GLY A 18 26.96 -4.17 37.52
C GLY A 18 25.47 -4.25 37.90
N GLY A 19 24.59 -4.50 36.92
CA GLY A 19 23.26 -5.14 37.09
C GLY A 19 22.05 -4.25 37.41
N PRO A 20 20.79 -4.76 37.35
CA PRO A 20 20.25 -5.92 36.64
C PRO A 20 19.38 -5.50 35.42
N ALA A 21 19.02 -6.47 34.57
CA ALA A 21 18.19 -6.28 33.37
C ALA A 21 16.84 -5.62 33.69
N SER A 22 16.74 -4.31 33.46
CA SER A 22 15.48 -3.60 33.42
C SER A 22 14.93 -3.70 32.00
N GLN A 23 13.79 -4.37 31.87
CA GLN A 23 13.02 -4.42 30.63
C GLN A 23 12.71 -2.98 30.19
N MET A 24 13.36 -2.54 29.11
CA MET A 24 12.97 -1.31 28.42
C MET A 24 11.73 -1.62 27.57
N THR A 25 10.55 -1.60 28.18
CA THR A 25 9.31 -1.34 27.44
C THR A 25 9.34 0.11 26.98
N ALA A 26 9.79 0.32 25.75
CA ALA A 26 9.58 1.57 25.05
C ALA A 26 8.09 1.67 24.69
N ASN A 27 7.29 2.32 25.54
CA ASN A 27 5.95 2.76 25.15
C ASN A 27 6.11 3.93 24.20
N VAL A 28 6.02 3.64 22.89
CA VAL A 28 5.84 4.66 21.87
C VAL A 28 4.39 5.14 21.97
N SER A 29 4.19 6.29 22.61
CA SER A 29 2.92 7.00 22.59
C SER A 29 2.77 7.66 21.22
N PHE A 30 2.20 6.92 20.27
CA PHE A 30 1.72 7.52 19.03
C PHE A 30 0.66 8.56 19.39
N GLY A 31 0.92 9.81 19.03
CA GLY A 31 -0.06 10.89 19.17
C GLY A 31 -1.37 10.45 18.53
N GLN A 32 -2.48 10.65 19.23
CA GLN A 32 -3.81 10.39 18.70
C GLN A 32 -3.91 10.94 17.27
N PRO A 33 -4.39 10.15 16.29
CA PRO A 33 -4.71 10.71 14.99
C PRO A 33 -5.71 11.84 15.22
N SER A 34 -5.31 13.05 14.85
CA SER A 34 -6.21 14.20 14.70
C SER A 34 -7.43 13.70 13.94
N ALA A 35 -8.61 13.76 14.58
CA ALA A 35 -9.86 13.38 13.94
C ALA A 35 -9.94 14.01 12.54
N PRO A 36 -10.46 13.32 11.51
CA PRO A 36 -10.63 13.90 10.20
C PRO A 36 -11.42 15.21 10.37
N ALA A 37 -10.87 16.31 9.86
CA ALA A 37 -11.56 17.58 9.86
C ALA A 37 -12.90 17.37 9.16
N ASN A 38 -13.98 17.40 9.92
CA ASN A 38 -15.34 17.29 9.41
C ASN A 38 -15.50 18.22 8.21
N GLY A 39 -16.01 17.72 7.08
CA GLY A 39 -16.17 18.46 5.82
C GLY A 39 -17.14 19.65 5.85
N GLY A 40 -17.40 20.23 7.02
CA GLY A 40 -18.28 21.38 7.25
C GLY A 40 -17.59 22.75 7.22
N ASP A 41 -16.27 22.85 7.13
CA ASP A 41 -15.54 24.13 7.29
C ASP A 41 -14.67 24.53 6.08
N LEU A 42 -14.94 24.00 4.87
CA LEU A 42 -14.17 24.37 3.67
C LEU A 42 -14.59 25.69 3.03
N ILE A 43 -15.81 26.15 3.32
CA ILE A 43 -16.41 27.34 2.72
C ILE A 43 -17.00 28.20 3.83
N LYS A 44 -16.63 29.48 3.88
CA LYS A 44 -17.18 30.42 4.86
C LYS A 44 -17.25 31.84 4.31
N ASP A 45 -18.16 32.64 4.85
CA ASP A 45 -18.15 34.09 4.66
C ASP A 45 -17.18 34.75 5.66
N THR A 46 -16.58 35.88 5.29
CA THR A 46 -15.67 36.66 6.15
C THR A 46 -16.05 38.13 6.17
N THR A 47 -15.40 38.86 7.06
CA THR A 47 -15.50 40.31 7.23
C THR A 47 -14.12 40.95 7.16
N THR A 48 -14.05 42.28 7.05
CA THR A 48 -12.77 43.01 7.18
C THR A 48 -12.01 42.62 8.46
N ALA A 49 -12.72 42.43 9.59
CA ALA A 49 -12.10 42.04 10.86
C ALA A 49 -11.66 40.56 10.88
N GLY A 50 -12.41 39.68 10.20
CA GLY A 50 -12.11 38.25 10.10
C GLY A 50 -10.96 37.91 9.15
N PHE A 51 -10.68 38.77 8.16
CA PHE A 51 -9.75 38.48 7.06
C PHE A 51 -8.36 37.98 7.52
N GLN A 52 -7.81 38.57 8.58
CA GLN A 52 -6.51 38.17 9.11
C GLN A 52 -6.48 36.71 9.61
N ALA A 53 -7.54 36.27 10.29
CA ALA A 53 -7.65 34.90 10.78
C ALA A 53 -8.04 33.95 9.64
N ASP A 54 -9.06 34.35 8.89
CA ASP A 54 -9.75 33.51 7.92
C ASP A 54 -8.95 33.26 6.63
N VAL A 55 -8.10 34.22 6.26
CA VAL A 55 -7.34 34.19 5.01
C VAL A 55 -5.84 34.16 5.29
N ILE A 56 -5.31 35.16 6.00
CA ILE A 56 -3.86 35.30 6.14
C ILE A 56 -3.25 34.21 7.02
N THR A 57 -3.87 33.91 8.16
CA THR A 57 -3.38 32.89 9.07
C THR A 57 -3.66 31.49 8.52
N GLU A 58 -4.86 31.28 7.98
CA GLU A 58 -5.25 29.98 7.43
C GLU A 58 -4.45 29.60 6.17
N SER A 59 -4.09 30.57 5.32
CA SER A 59 -3.26 30.34 4.13
C SER A 59 -1.85 29.82 4.41
N ARG A 60 -1.40 29.83 5.68
CA ARG A 60 -0.15 29.19 6.11
C ARG A 60 -0.28 27.70 6.36
N LYS A 61 -1.50 27.18 6.46
CA LYS A 61 -1.79 25.75 6.62
C LYS A 61 -2.16 25.13 5.28
N GLN A 62 -3.05 25.79 4.54
CA GLN A 62 -3.53 25.34 3.24
C GLN A 62 -3.93 26.57 2.40
N PRO A 63 -3.82 26.55 1.07
CA PRO A 63 -4.22 27.68 0.24
C PRO A 63 -5.66 28.14 0.47
N VAL A 64 -5.87 29.46 0.49
CA VAL A 64 -7.20 30.07 0.67
C VAL A 64 -7.57 30.88 -0.57
N LEU A 65 -8.69 30.54 -1.19
CA LEU A 65 -9.31 31.32 -2.24
C LEU A 65 -10.26 32.34 -1.62
N VAL A 66 -10.17 33.59 -2.04
CA VAL A 66 -11.12 34.65 -1.63
C VAL A 66 -11.98 35.04 -2.81
N ASP A 67 -13.29 34.75 -2.74
CA ASP A 67 -14.31 35.20 -3.70
C ASP A 67 -14.85 36.56 -3.28
N PHE A 68 -14.46 37.61 -4.02
CA PHE A 68 -14.95 38.98 -3.83
C PHE A 68 -16.22 39.17 -4.67
N TRP A 69 -17.34 39.35 -3.98
CA TRP A 69 -18.67 39.37 -4.58
C TRP A 69 -19.54 40.50 -4.02
N ALA A 70 -20.69 40.72 -4.65
CA ALA A 70 -21.75 41.60 -4.13
C ALA A 70 -23.15 41.09 -4.53
N PRO A 71 -24.22 41.39 -3.78
CA PRO A 71 -25.58 40.88 -4.04
C PRO A 71 -26.19 41.29 -5.39
N TRP A 72 -25.77 42.44 -5.93
CA TRP A 72 -26.22 42.97 -7.21
C TRP A 72 -25.41 42.42 -8.40
N CYS A 73 -24.31 41.71 -8.14
CA CYS A 73 -23.45 41.15 -9.18
C CYS A 73 -24.08 39.87 -9.79
N GLY A 74 -24.73 40.03 -10.95
CA GLY A 74 -25.31 38.92 -11.71
C GLY A 74 -24.30 37.79 -12.03
N PRO A 75 -23.12 38.09 -12.59
CA PRO A 75 -22.10 37.06 -12.88
C PRO A 75 -21.58 36.33 -11.62
N CYS A 76 -21.48 37.02 -10.48
CA CYS A 76 -21.05 36.39 -9.22
C CYS A 76 -22.01 35.27 -8.80
N LYS A 77 -23.33 35.49 -8.95
CA LYS A 77 -24.36 34.48 -8.62
C LYS A 77 -24.23 33.19 -9.45
N GLN A 78 -23.62 33.26 -10.63
CA GLN A 78 -23.34 32.09 -11.46
C GLN A 78 -22.02 31.43 -11.09
N LEU A 79 -21.00 32.24 -10.78
CA LEU A 79 -19.65 31.77 -10.51
C LEU A 79 -19.50 31.17 -9.10
N THR A 80 -20.05 31.79 -8.06
CA THR A 80 -19.88 31.34 -6.67
C THR A 80 -20.28 29.86 -6.48
N PRO A 81 -21.44 29.36 -6.99
CA PRO A 81 -21.78 27.95 -6.88
C PRO A 81 -20.78 27.01 -7.57
N ILE A 82 -20.18 27.45 -8.67
CA ILE A 82 -19.16 26.68 -9.41
C ILE A 82 -17.89 26.56 -8.58
N ILE A 83 -17.43 27.66 -7.95
CA ILE A 83 -16.26 27.65 -7.06
C ILE A 83 -16.54 26.78 -5.83
N GLU A 84 -17.69 26.95 -5.19
CA GLU A 84 -18.07 26.17 -4.01
C GLU A 84 -18.10 24.65 -4.33
N LYS A 85 -18.63 24.26 -5.49
CA LYS A 85 -18.60 22.87 -5.94
C LYS A 85 -17.17 22.37 -6.13
N ALA A 86 -16.34 23.12 -6.84
CA ALA A 86 -14.96 22.72 -7.13
C ALA A 86 -14.08 22.64 -5.87
N VAL A 87 -14.28 23.53 -4.88
CA VAL A 87 -13.59 23.47 -3.58
C VAL A 87 -13.98 22.22 -2.79
N ARG A 88 -15.26 21.84 -2.78
CA ARG A 88 -15.71 20.60 -2.11
C ARG A 88 -15.12 19.37 -2.80
N GLU A 89 -15.07 19.36 -4.14
CA GLU A 89 -14.44 18.29 -4.91
C GLU A 89 -12.93 18.18 -4.67
N ALA A 90 -12.27 19.29 -4.30
CA ALA A 90 -10.85 19.34 -3.97
C ALA A 90 -10.51 18.82 -2.56
N ARG A 91 -11.51 18.38 -1.77
CA ARG A 91 -11.32 17.63 -0.50
C ARG A 91 -10.30 18.22 0.48
N GLY A 92 -10.24 19.54 0.59
CA GLY A 92 -9.32 20.22 1.51
C GLY A 92 -7.97 20.61 0.91
N ALA A 93 -7.75 20.44 -0.40
CA ALA A 93 -6.59 21.05 -1.07
C ALA A 93 -6.62 22.58 -0.99
N VAL A 94 -7.81 23.18 -0.90
CA VAL A 94 -8.01 24.62 -0.73
C VAL A 94 -9.22 24.90 0.17
N LYS A 95 -9.23 26.07 0.81
CA LYS A 95 -10.43 26.66 1.42
C LYS A 95 -10.98 27.79 0.57
N LEU A 96 -12.29 28.02 0.66
CA LEU A 96 -12.97 29.17 0.08
C LEU A 96 -13.46 30.12 1.17
N VAL A 97 -13.09 31.38 1.03
CA VAL A 97 -13.58 32.48 1.84
C VAL A 97 -14.33 33.45 0.94
N LYS A 98 -15.55 33.80 1.31
CA LYS A 98 -16.39 34.73 0.55
C LYS A 98 -16.40 36.08 1.24
N MET A 99 -16.17 37.14 0.48
CA MET A 99 -16.13 38.50 1.01
C MET A 99 -17.06 39.41 0.22
N ASN A 100 -18.11 39.90 0.88
CA ASN A 100 -19.01 40.88 0.32
C ASN A 100 -18.33 42.26 0.31
N ILE A 101 -18.06 42.81 -0.88
CA ILE A 101 -17.34 44.07 -1.01
C ILE A 101 -18.20 45.31 -0.68
N ASP A 102 -19.53 45.19 -0.69
CA ASP A 102 -20.42 46.30 -0.28
C ASP A 102 -20.32 46.53 1.24
N GLU A 103 -20.28 45.44 2.00
CA GLU A 103 -20.20 45.47 3.47
C GLU A 103 -18.75 45.67 3.96
N HIS A 104 -17.78 45.17 3.20
CA HIS A 104 -16.38 45.13 3.57
C HIS A 104 -15.45 45.67 2.46
N PRO A 105 -15.56 46.94 2.03
CA PRO A 105 -14.83 47.44 0.85
C PRO A 105 -13.31 47.57 1.04
N ALA A 106 -12.85 47.70 2.29
CA ALA A 106 -11.47 48.08 2.61
C ALA A 106 -10.43 47.11 2.03
N ILE A 107 -10.64 45.79 2.17
CA ILE A 107 -9.67 44.78 1.73
C ILE A 107 -9.62 44.71 0.19
N ALA A 108 -10.78 44.76 -0.48
CA ALA A 108 -10.83 44.77 -1.94
C ALA A 108 -10.11 45.99 -2.51
N GLY A 109 -10.28 47.16 -1.89
CA GLY A 109 -9.56 48.38 -2.26
C GLY A 109 -8.04 48.28 -2.08
N GLN A 110 -7.58 47.70 -0.96
CA GLN A 110 -6.14 47.47 -0.71
C GLN A 110 -5.50 46.51 -1.73
N LEU A 111 -6.26 45.52 -2.19
CA LEU A 111 -5.81 44.56 -3.21
C LEU A 111 -5.96 45.11 -4.64
N GLY A 112 -6.45 46.34 -4.82
CA GLY A 112 -6.62 46.98 -6.12
C GLY A 112 -7.73 46.36 -6.97
N ILE A 113 -8.73 45.73 -6.36
CA ILE A 113 -9.85 45.11 -7.07
C ILE A 113 -10.80 46.20 -7.56
N GLN A 114 -10.87 46.37 -8.89
CA GLN A 114 -11.69 47.40 -9.54
C GLN A 114 -12.99 46.88 -10.15
N SER A 115 -13.13 45.55 -10.25
CA SER A 115 -14.31 44.91 -10.83
C SER A 115 -14.56 43.56 -10.17
N ILE A 116 -15.83 43.14 -10.12
CA ILE A 116 -16.25 41.84 -9.60
C ILE A 116 -17.05 41.07 -10.66
N PRO A 117 -17.05 39.72 -10.63
CA PRO A 117 -16.39 38.84 -9.65
C PRO A 117 -14.86 38.86 -9.77
N ALA A 118 -14.18 38.76 -8.64
CA ALA A 118 -12.73 38.57 -8.57
C ALA A 118 -12.42 37.47 -7.55
N VAL A 119 -11.50 36.57 -7.90
CA VAL A 119 -11.06 35.50 -7.02
C VAL A 119 -9.54 35.55 -6.89
N ILE A 120 -9.05 35.67 -5.66
CA ILE A 120 -7.61 35.75 -5.37
C ILE A 120 -7.21 34.58 -4.48
N ALA A 121 -6.13 33.89 -4.84
CA ALA A 121 -5.52 32.83 -4.04
C ALA A 121 -4.47 33.40 -3.09
N PHE A 122 -4.52 32.98 -1.84
CA PHE A 122 -3.54 33.28 -0.80
C PHE A 122 -2.82 32.00 -0.37
N VAL A 123 -1.49 32.06 -0.33
CA VAL A 123 -0.61 31.00 0.15
C VAL A 123 0.46 31.64 1.04
N ASN A 124 0.71 31.05 2.22
CA ASN A 124 1.65 31.56 3.21
C ASN A 124 1.43 33.04 3.59
N GLY A 125 0.17 33.47 3.64
CA GLY A 125 -0.22 34.84 3.97
C GLY A 125 0.01 35.86 2.86
N GLN A 126 0.32 35.43 1.63
CA GLN A 126 0.56 36.31 0.48
C GLN A 126 -0.41 35.99 -0.66
N PRO A 127 -0.90 37.00 -1.42
CA PRO A 127 -1.62 36.75 -2.66
C PRO A 127 -0.64 36.20 -3.71
N VAL A 128 -0.96 35.05 -4.30
CA VAL A 128 -0.05 34.35 -5.24
C VAL A 128 -0.57 34.28 -6.67
N ASP A 129 -1.88 34.28 -6.87
CA ASP A 129 -2.52 34.24 -8.18
C ASP A 129 -4.00 34.66 -8.06
N GLY A 130 -4.68 34.87 -9.18
CA GLY A 130 -6.09 35.20 -9.19
C GLY A 130 -6.67 35.39 -10.58
N PHE A 131 -7.99 35.46 -10.65
CA PHE A 131 -8.69 35.77 -11.88
C PHE A 131 -9.84 36.75 -11.65
N MET A 132 -10.20 37.47 -12.71
CA MET A 132 -11.33 38.39 -12.72
C MET A 132 -12.36 37.96 -13.77
N GLY A 133 -13.62 38.31 -13.53
CA GLY A 133 -14.74 37.94 -14.38
C GLY A 133 -15.22 36.49 -14.15
N ALA A 134 -16.37 36.17 -14.72
CA ALA A 134 -16.92 34.82 -14.66
C ALA A 134 -16.06 33.85 -15.49
N GLN A 135 -15.68 32.73 -14.89
CA GLN A 135 -14.88 31.67 -15.53
C GLN A 135 -15.70 30.38 -15.67
N PRO A 136 -15.48 29.58 -16.74
CA PRO A 136 -16.05 28.24 -16.85
C PRO A 136 -15.58 27.30 -15.73
N GLU A 137 -16.38 26.29 -15.37
CA GLU A 137 -16.05 25.30 -14.32
C GLU A 137 -14.68 24.65 -14.54
N THR A 138 -14.32 24.32 -15.79
CA THR A 138 -13.01 23.75 -16.12
C THR A 138 -11.86 24.67 -15.71
N LYS A 139 -11.99 25.98 -15.96
CA LYS A 139 -10.95 26.96 -15.59
C LYS A 139 -10.84 27.15 -14.09
N VAL A 140 -11.95 27.10 -13.38
CA VAL A 140 -11.97 27.13 -11.91
C VAL A 140 -11.26 25.89 -11.33
N LYS A 141 -11.51 24.71 -11.88
CA LYS A 141 -10.84 23.46 -11.47
C LYS A 141 -9.35 23.48 -11.77
N GLU A 142 -8.94 23.94 -12.95
CA GLU A 142 -7.53 24.12 -13.30
C GLU A 142 -6.82 25.08 -12.34
N PHE A 143 -7.47 26.20 -12.00
CA PHE A 143 -6.95 27.16 -11.04
C PHE A 143 -6.79 26.56 -9.64
N ILE A 144 -7.80 25.85 -9.15
CA ILE A 144 -7.75 25.16 -7.85
C ILE A 144 -6.63 24.11 -7.84
N ALA A 145 -6.49 23.30 -8.90
CA ALA A 145 -5.43 22.30 -8.97
C ALA A 145 -4.02 22.95 -8.98
N LYS A 146 -3.87 24.07 -9.69
CA LYS A 146 -2.61 24.83 -9.73
C LYS A 146 -2.24 25.39 -8.35
N VAL A 147 -3.21 25.93 -7.63
CA VAL A 147 -3.01 26.62 -6.34
C VAL A 147 -2.93 25.65 -5.17
N GLY A 148 -3.79 24.63 -5.16
CA GLY A 148 -3.95 23.66 -4.07
C GLY A 148 -2.75 22.73 -3.90
N GLY A 149 -1.99 22.46 -4.96
CA GLY A 149 -1.00 21.38 -4.94
C GLY A 149 -1.66 20.02 -4.67
N PRO A 150 -0.88 18.95 -4.44
CA PRO A 150 -1.44 17.73 -3.89
C PRO A 150 -2.01 18.06 -2.49
N SER A 151 -3.26 17.70 -2.26
CA SER A 151 -3.86 17.82 -0.91
C SER A 151 -2.99 17.08 0.12
N ASP A 152 -3.07 17.46 1.40
CA ASP A 152 -2.39 16.72 2.48
C ASP A 152 -2.69 15.22 2.45
N GLN A 153 -3.91 14.86 2.03
CA GLN A 153 -4.34 13.47 1.83
C GLN A 153 -3.67 12.80 0.63
N GLU A 154 -3.54 13.50 -0.50
CA GLU A 154 -2.84 12.98 -1.69
C GLU A 154 -1.33 12.87 -1.45
N ALA A 155 -0.73 13.82 -0.73
CA ALA A 155 0.66 13.77 -0.33
C ALA A 155 0.93 12.59 0.62
N ALA A 156 0.09 12.43 1.65
CA ALA A 156 0.18 11.30 2.57
C ALA A 156 -0.05 9.95 1.85
N LEU A 157 -0.98 9.89 0.90
CA LEU A 157 -1.22 8.71 0.08
C LEU A 157 -0.01 8.38 -0.81
N ALA A 158 0.59 9.37 -1.45
CA ALA A 158 1.77 9.19 -2.29
C ALA A 158 2.97 8.70 -1.48
N GLU A 159 3.18 9.25 -0.28
CA GLU A 159 4.21 8.79 0.65
C GLU A 159 3.96 7.34 1.09
N ALA A 160 2.74 7.00 1.48
CA ALA A 160 2.36 5.65 1.86
C ALA A 160 2.60 4.64 0.73
N ILE A 161 2.26 4.99 -0.52
CA ILE A 161 2.51 4.15 -1.70
C ILE A 161 4.02 3.95 -1.92
N ALA A 162 4.82 5.01 -1.74
CA ALA A 162 6.28 4.92 -1.88
C ALA A 162 6.88 3.97 -0.83
N THR A 163 6.50 4.11 0.44
CA THR A 163 6.96 3.24 1.53
C THR A 163 6.60 1.78 1.28
N VAL A 164 5.38 1.51 0.83
CA VAL A 164 4.93 0.13 0.55
C VAL A 164 5.73 -0.52 -0.57
N LYS A 165 6.10 0.25 -1.60
CA LYS A 165 6.95 -0.25 -2.68
C LYS A 165 8.33 -0.68 -2.18
N GLU A 166 8.90 0.03 -1.22
CA GLU A 166 10.17 -0.33 -0.58
C GLU A 166 10.03 -1.59 0.29
N LEU A 167 8.97 -1.66 1.11
CA LEU A 167 8.69 -2.84 1.95
C LEU A 167 8.48 -4.11 1.11
N ALA A 168 7.74 -4.00 0.00
CA ALA A 168 7.54 -5.12 -0.92
C ALA A 168 8.85 -5.60 -1.56
N GLN A 169 9.78 -4.69 -1.87
CA GLN A 169 11.12 -5.05 -2.37
C GLN A 169 11.99 -5.70 -1.28
N ALA A 170 11.82 -5.30 -0.03
CA ALA A 170 12.47 -5.90 1.12
C ALA A 170 11.85 -7.24 1.56
N GLY A 171 10.70 -7.63 1.00
CA GLY A 171 9.95 -8.82 1.38
C GLY A 171 9.19 -8.68 2.70
N ASP A 172 9.02 -7.46 3.21
CA ASP A 172 8.27 -7.19 4.44
C ASP A 172 6.78 -6.99 4.13
N PHE A 173 6.10 -8.11 3.88
CA PHE A 173 4.69 -8.12 3.51
C PHE A 173 3.76 -7.80 4.68
N VAL A 174 4.21 -7.95 5.93
CA VAL A 174 3.42 -7.65 7.12
C VAL A 174 3.25 -6.14 7.27
N GLN A 175 4.34 -5.38 7.26
CA GLN A 175 4.26 -3.92 7.34
C GLN A 175 3.60 -3.33 6.09
N ALA A 176 3.85 -3.90 4.91
CA ALA A 176 3.18 -3.46 3.68
C ALA A 176 1.65 -3.62 3.76
N ALA A 177 1.16 -4.72 4.34
CA ALA A 177 -0.27 -4.95 4.51
C ALA A 177 -0.93 -3.92 5.45
N GLU A 178 -0.24 -3.50 6.52
CA GLU A 178 -0.75 -2.48 7.44
C GLU A 178 -0.93 -1.12 6.73
N ILE A 179 0.04 -0.72 5.90
CA ILE A 179 -0.03 0.54 5.17
C ILE A 179 -1.10 0.48 4.07
N PHE A 180 -1.23 -0.63 3.33
CA PHE A 180 -2.33 -0.75 2.38
C PHE A 180 -3.69 -0.68 3.07
N SER A 181 -3.81 -1.29 4.26
CA SER A 181 -5.04 -1.21 5.06
C SER A 181 -5.36 0.23 5.48
N SER A 182 -4.36 1.04 5.84
CA SER A 182 -4.55 2.46 6.16
C SER A 182 -4.95 3.28 4.94
N ILE A 183 -4.35 3.01 3.77
CA ILE A 183 -4.76 3.63 2.50
C ILE A 183 -6.23 3.34 2.21
N LEU A 184 -6.68 2.10 2.39
CA LEU A 184 -8.06 1.69 2.13
C LEU A 184 -9.08 2.31 3.10
N GLN A 185 -8.67 2.76 4.29
CA GLN A 185 -9.56 3.54 5.16
C GLN A 185 -9.91 4.91 4.56
N VAL A 186 -8.99 5.50 3.81
CA VAL A 186 -9.16 6.81 3.17
C VAL A 186 -9.75 6.68 1.77
N ALA A 187 -9.32 5.66 1.02
CA ALA A 187 -9.75 5.39 -0.35
C ALA A 187 -10.19 3.91 -0.49
N PRO A 188 -11.39 3.55 -0.03
CA PRO A 188 -11.87 2.16 -0.01
C PRO A 188 -11.91 1.50 -1.39
N ASP A 189 -12.14 2.29 -2.44
CA ASP A 189 -12.24 1.80 -3.81
C ASP A 189 -10.93 1.90 -4.60
N ASN A 190 -9.79 2.13 -3.94
CA ASN A 190 -8.49 2.22 -4.59
C ASN A 190 -8.01 0.82 -5.01
N VAL A 191 -8.04 0.55 -6.32
CA VAL A 191 -7.72 -0.76 -6.90
C VAL A 191 -6.27 -1.17 -6.60
N ASP A 192 -5.32 -0.25 -6.73
CA ASP A 192 -3.91 -0.55 -6.48
C ASP A 192 -3.67 -0.95 -5.01
N ALA A 193 -4.35 -0.29 -4.07
CA ALA A 193 -4.25 -0.62 -2.65
C ALA A 193 -4.91 -1.96 -2.31
N VAL A 194 -6.06 -2.27 -2.91
CA VAL A 194 -6.73 -3.57 -2.75
C VAL A 194 -5.86 -4.70 -3.31
N VAL A 195 -5.36 -4.55 -4.55
CA VAL A 195 -4.49 -5.55 -5.20
C VAL A 195 -3.17 -5.70 -4.44
N GLY A 196 -2.61 -4.59 -3.94
CA GLY A 196 -1.41 -4.59 -3.12
C GLY A 196 -1.56 -5.36 -1.81
N LEU A 197 -2.65 -5.11 -1.07
CA LEU A 197 -2.96 -5.86 0.16
C LEU A 197 -3.18 -7.35 -0.13
N ALA A 198 -3.96 -7.67 -1.16
CA ALA A 198 -4.19 -9.04 -1.59
C ALA A 198 -2.90 -9.74 -2.05
N THR A 199 -1.93 -9.00 -2.62
CA THR A 199 -0.60 -9.52 -2.92
C THR A 199 0.16 -9.87 -1.65
N CYS A 200 0.13 -9.02 -0.61
CA CYS A 200 0.77 -9.31 0.67
C CYS A 200 0.17 -10.57 1.33
N MET A 201 -1.15 -10.75 1.23
CA MET A 201 -1.83 -11.96 1.71
C MET A 201 -1.39 -13.21 0.94
N LEU A 202 -1.29 -13.13 -0.39
CA LEU A 202 -0.78 -14.24 -1.21
C LEU A 202 0.64 -14.64 -0.83
N GLU A 203 1.55 -13.67 -0.68
CA GLU A 203 2.94 -13.93 -0.30
C GLU A 203 3.07 -14.46 1.14
N SER A 204 2.11 -14.15 2.00
CA SER A 204 2.02 -14.71 3.36
C SER A 204 1.36 -16.10 3.41
N GLY A 205 0.91 -16.62 2.27
CA GLY A 205 0.29 -17.95 2.14
C GLY A 205 -1.25 -17.97 2.17
N ASP A 206 -1.89 -16.82 2.41
CA ASP A 206 -3.34 -16.67 2.58
C ASP A 206 -4.06 -16.35 1.26
N ALA A 207 -3.92 -17.26 0.29
CA ALA A 207 -4.50 -17.10 -1.05
C ALA A 207 -6.05 -16.98 -1.04
N GLU A 208 -6.75 -17.58 -0.07
CA GLU A 208 -8.21 -17.43 0.04
C GLU A 208 -8.62 -16.03 0.48
N GLN A 209 -7.92 -15.44 1.46
CA GLN A 209 -8.19 -14.07 1.89
C GLN A 209 -7.90 -13.07 0.77
N ALA A 210 -6.82 -13.29 0.01
CA ALA A 210 -6.51 -12.48 -1.16
C ALA A 210 -7.68 -12.46 -2.17
N ARG A 211 -8.30 -13.62 -2.45
CA ARG A 211 -9.47 -13.71 -3.33
C ARG A 211 -10.70 -13.03 -2.75
N SER A 212 -10.97 -13.27 -1.47
CA SER A 212 -12.11 -12.65 -0.79
C SER A 212 -12.02 -11.13 -0.86
N LEU A 213 -10.82 -10.59 -0.70
CA LEU A 213 -10.56 -9.15 -0.78
C LEU A 213 -10.73 -8.63 -2.22
N LEU A 214 -10.21 -9.31 -3.24
CA LEU A 214 -10.46 -8.92 -4.63
C LEU A 214 -11.96 -8.93 -4.98
N GLY A 215 -12.73 -9.86 -4.39
CA GLY A 215 -14.17 -9.94 -4.56
C GLY A 215 -14.96 -8.76 -3.99
N THR A 216 -14.36 -7.93 -3.13
CA THR A 216 -15.02 -6.71 -2.62
C THR A 216 -14.99 -5.55 -3.60
N LEU A 217 -14.16 -5.62 -4.66
CA LEU A 217 -14.11 -4.59 -5.69
C LEU A 217 -15.43 -4.54 -6.47
N ALA A 218 -15.86 -3.31 -6.79
CA ALA A 218 -17.00 -3.07 -7.66
C ALA A 218 -16.83 -3.76 -9.02
N ALA A 219 -17.94 -4.23 -9.62
CA ALA A 219 -17.93 -5.06 -10.83
C ALA A 219 -17.19 -4.41 -12.00
N GLU A 220 -17.23 -3.08 -12.10
CA GLU A 220 -16.56 -2.31 -13.13
C GLU A 220 -15.03 -2.36 -13.02
N LYS A 221 -14.50 -2.59 -11.81
CA LYS A 221 -13.07 -2.60 -11.48
C LYS A 221 -12.44 -3.99 -11.49
N GLN A 222 -13.26 -5.04 -11.44
CA GLN A 222 -12.79 -6.44 -11.39
C GLN A 222 -11.96 -6.85 -12.61
N ASN A 223 -12.15 -6.19 -13.76
CA ASN A 223 -11.43 -6.52 -15.00
C ASN A 223 -10.16 -5.68 -15.25
N GLU A 224 -9.81 -4.80 -14.31
CA GLU A 224 -8.62 -3.97 -14.43
C GLU A 224 -7.33 -4.81 -14.50
N ALA A 225 -6.31 -4.28 -15.18
CA ALA A 225 -5.06 -5.01 -15.41
C ALA A 225 -4.36 -5.49 -14.12
N PRO A 226 -4.29 -4.68 -13.03
CA PRO A 226 -3.71 -5.12 -11.76
C PRO A 226 -4.45 -6.32 -11.13
N VAL A 227 -5.79 -6.33 -11.20
CA VAL A 227 -6.63 -7.42 -10.67
C VAL A 227 -6.37 -8.71 -11.43
N ARG A 228 -6.47 -8.66 -12.77
CA ARG A 228 -6.21 -9.83 -13.63
C ARG A 228 -4.80 -10.41 -13.45
N ALA A 229 -3.81 -9.56 -13.21
CA ALA A 229 -2.44 -10.00 -12.95
C ALA A 229 -2.33 -10.79 -11.64
N LEU A 230 -2.98 -10.33 -10.57
CA LEU A 230 -2.99 -11.04 -9.29
C LEU A 230 -3.83 -12.32 -9.35
N GLU A 231 -4.97 -12.31 -10.04
CA GLU A 231 -5.77 -13.53 -10.29
C GLU A 231 -4.98 -14.61 -11.02
N ALA A 232 -4.16 -14.22 -12.02
CA ALA A 232 -3.28 -15.16 -12.71
C ALA A 232 -2.21 -15.76 -11.77
N ARG A 233 -1.64 -14.96 -10.85
CA ARG A 233 -0.71 -15.45 -9.83
C ARG A 233 -1.39 -16.41 -8.84
N LEU A 234 -2.61 -16.09 -8.42
CA LEU A 234 -3.43 -16.94 -7.57
C LEU A 234 -3.77 -18.27 -8.25
N ALA A 235 -4.14 -18.25 -9.53
CA ALA A 235 -4.39 -19.46 -10.31
C ALA A 235 -3.13 -20.33 -10.48
N LEU A 236 -1.96 -19.70 -10.67
CA LEU A 236 -0.68 -20.41 -10.68
C LEU A 236 -0.36 -21.05 -9.33
N ALA A 237 -0.63 -20.35 -8.23
CA ALA A 237 -0.48 -20.90 -6.88
C ALA A 237 -1.39 -22.11 -6.62
N ASP A 238 -2.62 -22.10 -7.15
CA ASP A 238 -3.53 -23.27 -7.08
C ASP A 238 -2.98 -24.47 -7.85
N GLN A 239 -2.41 -24.24 -9.04
CA GLN A 239 -1.82 -25.32 -9.84
C GLN A 239 -0.68 -26.00 -9.08
N VAL A 240 0.11 -25.25 -8.31
CA VAL A 240 1.14 -25.81 -7.42
C VAL A 240 0.51 -26.63 -6.29
N LYS A 241 -0.59 -26.14 -5.68
CA LYS A 241 -1.31 -26.88 -4.62
C LYS A 241 -1.98 -28.17 -5.11
N LEU A 242 -2.49 -28.17 -6.34
CA LEU A 242 -3.16 -29.33 -6.98
C LEU A 242 -2.24 -30.54 -7.17
N ILE A 243 -0.93 -30.35 -7.11
CA ILE A 243 0.08 -31.41 -7.23
C ILE A 243 0.45 -31.98 -5.84
N GLY A 244 0.16 -31.24 -4.75
CA GLY A 244 0.37 -31.61 -3.35
C GLY A 244 1.21 -30.58 -2.57
N ASP A 245 0.95 -30.43 -1.27
CA ASP A 245 1.80 -29.60 -0.39
C ASP A 245 3.15 -30.32 -0.14
N PRO A 246 4.28 -29.77 -0.61
CA PRO A 246 5.58 -30.42 -0.43
C PRO A 246 5.94 -30.66 1.05
N VAL A 247 5.50 -29.79 1.96
CA VAL A 247 5.80 -29.94 3.40
C VAL A 247 5.05 -31.13 3.98
N GLU A 248 3.77 -31.28 3.62
CA GLU A 248 2.96 -32.42 4.03
C GLU A 248 3.46 -33.74 3.42
N LEU A 249 3.86 -33.72 2.15
CA LEU A 249 4.44 -34.89 1.47
C LEU A 249 5.76 -35.33 2.12
N GLU A 250 6.63 -34.38 2.48
CA GLU A 250 7.87 -34.67 3.22
C GLU A 250 7.59 -35.21 4.62
N ARG A 251 6.58 -34.67 5.32
CA ARG A 251 6.15 -35.17 6.63
C ARG A 251 5.65 -36.61 6.54
N ARG A 252 4.84 -36.93 5.52
CA ARG A 252 4.37 -38.30 5.26
C ARG A 252 5.53 -39.25 4.99
N LEU A 253 6.52 -38.84 4.18
CA LEU A 253 7.71 -39.66 3.89
C LEU A 253 8.65 -39.84 5.09
N ALA A 254 8.71 -38.86 5.99
CA ALA A 254 9.45 -38.98 7.23
C ALA A 254 8.80 -39.98 8.20
N ALA A 255 7.47 -40.03 8.22
CA ALA A 255 6.69 -40.98 9.02
C ALA A 255 6.68 -42.39 8.41
N ASP A 256 6.55 -42.50 7.09
CA ASP A 256 6.58 -43.74 6.33
C ASP A 256 7.44 -43.59 5.06
N PRO A 257 8.71 -44.01 5.10
CA PRO A 257 9.58 -44.01 3.93
C PRO A 257 9.10 -44.91 2.76
N GLY A 258 8.11 -45.78 3.01
CA GLY A 258 7.46 -46.66 2.04
C GLY A 258 6.21 -46.07 1.38
N ASP A 259 5.81 -44.83 1.71
CA ASP A 259 4.70 -44.13 1.05
C ASP A 259 5.11 -43.68 -0.36
N TYR A 260 5.12 -44.62 -1.30
CA TYR A 260 5.53 -44.38 -2.68
C TYR A 260 4.60 -43.41 -3.42
N GLN A 261 3.33 -43.30 -3.01
CA GLN A 261 2.42 -42.31 -3.57
C GLN A 261 2.85 -40.90 -3.16
N ALA A 262 3.13 -40.66 -1.87
CA ALA A 262 3.64 -39.36 -1.43
C ALA A 262 4.98 -39.00 -2.09
N ARG A 263 5.85 -39.98 -2.32
CA ARG A 263 7.11 -39.78 -3.03
C ARG A 263 6.89 -39.42 -4.50
N PHE A 264 5.91 -40.05 -5.15
CA PHE A 264 5.55 -39.77 -6.54
C PHE A 264 4.95 -38.37 -6.69
N ASP A 265 4.06 -37.98 -5.79
CA ASP A 265 3.46 -36.64 -5.79
C ASP A 265 4.53 -35.57 -5.52
N LEU A 266 5.44 -35.82 -4.58
CA LEU A 266 6.57 -34.93 -4.30
C LEU A 266 7.47 -34.73 -5.52
N ALA A 267 7.70 -35.79 -6.31
CA ALA A 267 8.45 -35.69 -7.56
C ALA A 267 7.78 -34.72 -8.55
N GLN A 268 6.45 -34.76 -8.66
CA GLN A 268 5.70 -33.85 -9.53
C GLN A 268 5.77 -32.40 -9.03
N VAL A 269 5.65 -32.17 -7.71
CA VAL A 269 5.80 -30.84 -7.11
C VAL A 269 7.19 -30.27 -7.38
N ARG A 270 8.25 -31.07 -7.15
CA ARG A 270 9.64 -30.65 -7.39
C ARG A 270 9.89 -30.34 -8.86
N ASN A 271 9.30 -31.11 -9.77
CA ASN A 271 9.36 -30.81 -11.20
C ASN A 271 8.68 -29.48 -11.56
N ALA A 272 7.49 -29.21 -11.04
CA ALA A 272 6.77 -27.95 -11.26
C ALA A 272 7.55 -26.73 -10.72
N GLN A 273 8.32 -26.91 -9.65
CA GLN A 273 9.23 -25.90 -9.07
C GLN A 273 10.55 -25.74 -9.84
N GLY A 274 10.77 -26.49 -10.93
CA GLY A 274 12.03 -26.49 -11.69
C GLY A 274 13.18 -27.26 -11.03
N ARG A 275 12.94 -27.95 -9.91
CA ARG A 275 13.91 -28.80 -9.20
C ARG A 275 13.99 -30.19 -9.84
N ARG A 276 14.49 -30.24 -11.07
CA ARG A 276 14.47 -31.44 -11.94
C ARG A 276 15.28 -32.62 -11.39
N ASP A 277 16.46 -32.38 -10.85
CA ASP A 277 17.30 -33.44 -10.26
C ASP A 277 16.62 -34.11 -9.06
N ASP A 278 16.00 -33.31 -8.20
CA ASP A 278 15.28 -33.80 -7.02
C ASP A 278 14.06 -34.62 -7.45
N ALA A 279 13.28 -34.10 -8.40
CA ALA A 279 12.14 -34.81 -8.98
C ALA A 279 12.53 -36.19 -9.54
N ALA A 280 13.63 -36.26 -10.29
CA ALA A 280 14.12 -37.53 -10.82
C ALA A 280 14.61 -38.49 -9.72
N ASN A 281 15.26 -37.97 -8.67
CA ASN A 281 15.75 -38.79 -7.57
C ASN A 281 14.61 -39.44 -6.78
N GLU A 282 13.48 -38.75 -6.58
CA GLU A 282 12.31 -39.32 -5.91
C GLU A 282 11.73 -40.51 -6.69
N LEU A 283 11.55 -40.38 -8.01
CA LEU A 283 11.05 -41.47 -8.85
C LEU A 283 12.04 -42.65 -8.92
N LEU A 284 13.34 -42.37 -9.02
CA LEU A 284 14.38 -43.41 -8.99
C LEU A 284 14.42 -44.14 -7.64
N ALA A 285 14.10 -43.46 -6.54
CA ALA A 285 14.02 -44.10 -5.22
C ALA A 285 12.82 -45.04 -5.12
N ILE A 286 11.67 -44.71 -5.71
CA ILE A 286 10.55 -45.64 -5.85
C ILE A 286 11.00 -46.87 -6.66
N MET A 287 11.61 -46.66 -7.83
CA MET A 287 12.07 -47.76 -8.69
C MET A 287 13.14 -48.66 -8.05
N ARG A 288 13.95 -48.15 -7.12
CA ARG A 288 14.88 -48.97 -6.34
C ARG A 288 14.17 -49.90 -5.35
N ALA A 289 13.08 -49.43 -4.76
CA ALA A 289 12.36 -50.14 -3.73
C ALA A 289 11.31 -51.10 -4.32
N ASP A 290 10.55 -50.63 -5.32
CA ASP A 290 9.56 -51.41 -6.05
C ASP A 290 9.49 -50.94 -7.51
N ARG A 291 9.98 -51.79 -8.43
CA ARG A 291 10.00 -51.50 -9.86
C ARG A 291 8.61 -51.54 -10.50
N ALA A 292 7.70 -52.36 -9.98
CA ALA A 292 6.38 -52.61 -10.56
C ALA A 292 5.28 -51.72 -9.96
N TRP A 293 5.63 -50.89 -8.97
CA TRP A 293 4.69 -50.02 -8.28
C TRP A 293 3.84 -49.21 -9.27
N ASN A 294 2.52 -49.29 -9.08
CA ASN A 294 1.50 -48.59 -9.88
C ASN A 294 1.66 -48.79 -11.40
N ASP A 295 1.80 -50.06 -11.83
CA ASP A 295 2.00 -50.45 -13.23
C ASP A 295 3.18 -49.73 -13.89
N ASP A 296 4.36 -49.80 -13.27
CA ASP A 296 5.56 -49.05 -13.65
C ASP A 296 5.39 -47.52 -13.60
N GLY A 297 4.52 -47.01 -12.73
CA GLY A 297 4.13 -45.60 -12.68
C GLY A 297 5.33 -44.66 -12.53
N ALA A 298 6.27 -44.99 -11.65
CA ALA A 298 7.48 -44.19 -11.44
C ALA A 298 8.38 -44.12 -12.67
N ARG A 299 8.53 -45.24 -13.40
CA ARG A 299 9.31 -45.29 -14.64
C ARG A 299 8.63 -44.49 -15.75
N LYS A 300 7.32 -44.66 -15.94
CA LYS A 300 6.53 -43.94 -16.95
C LYS A 300 6.62 -42.43 -16.73
N GLN A 301 6.45 -41.97 -15.50
CA GLN A 301 6.58 -40.55 -15.15
C GLN A 301 7.99 -40.01 -15.39
N LEU A 302 9.02 -40.77 -15.05
CA LEU A 302 10.41 -40.37 -15.27
C LEU A 302 10.73 -40.22 -16.77
N LEU A 303 10.16 -41.08 -17.62
CA LEU A 303 10.29 -40.96 -19.08
C LEU A 303 9.55 -39.73 -19.61
N GLN A 304 8.36 -39.42 -19.11
CA GLN A 304 7.64 -38.20 -19.46
C GLN A 304 8.43 -36.94 -19.08
N PHE A 305 9.08 -36.95 -17.91
CA PHE A 305 10.00 -35.87 -17.53
C PHE A 305 11.15 -35.70 -18.52
N PHE A 306 11.77 -36.78 -18.99
CA PHE A 306 12.85 -36.69 -20.00
C PHE A 306 12.38 -36.13 -21.34
N GLU A 307 11.15 -36.45 -21.75
CA GLU A 307 10.54 -35.89 -22.95
C GLU A 307 10.30 -34.38 -22.79
N ALA A 308 9.75 -33.97 -21.64
CA ALA A 308 9.45 -32.57 -21.34
C ALA A 308 10.71 -31.70 -21.16
N TRP A 309 11.75 -32.22 -20.47
CA TRP A 309 13.00 -31.48 -20.24
C TRP A 309 13.91 -31.46 -21.46
N GLY A 310 13.79 -32.47 -22.33
CA GLY A 310 14.66 -32.67 -23.47
C GLY A 310 15.85 -33.59 -23.19
N HIS A 311 16.33 -34.24 -24.25
CA HIS A 311 17.33 -35.31 -24.17
C HIS A 311 18.75 -34.85 -23.80
N MET A 312 19.06 -33.55 -24.00
CA MET A 312 20.34 -32.94 -23.65
C MET A 312 20.32 -32.20 -22.30
N ASP A 313 19.17 -32.19 -21.61
CA ASP A 313 19.08 -31.57 -20.29
C ASP A 313 20.00 -32.28 -19.27
N PRO A 314 20.75 -31.55 -18.42
CA PRO A 314 21.66 -32.14 -17.45
C PRO A 314 21.00 -33.12 -16.47
N ALA A 315 19.77 -32.85 -16.03
CA ALA A 315 19.03 -33.73 -15.13
C ALA A 315 18.57 -34.99 -15.87
N THR A 316 18.12 -34.85 -17.13
CA THR A 316 17.83 -36.00 -18.02
C THR A 316 19.04 -36.92 -18.17
N LEU A 317 20.23 -36.37 -18.49
CA LEU A 317 21.45 -37.17 -18.68
C LEU A 317 21.86 -37.91 -17.40
N THR A 318 21.79 -37.23 -16.26
CA THR A 318 22.14 -37.79 -14.95
C THR A 318 21.16 -38.89 -14.53
N ALA A 319 19.86 -38.63 -14.66
CA ALA A 319 18.83 -39.58 -14.30
C ALA A 319 18.80 -40.81 -15.24
N ARG A 320 19.03 -40.65 -16.55
CA ARG A 320 19.15 -41.79 -17.48
C ARG A 320 20.28 -42.75 -17.12
N ARG A 321 21.43 -42.21 -16.71
CA ARG A 321 22.57 -43.02 -16.25
C ARG A 321 22.24 -43.80 -14.99
N LYS A 322 21.59 -43.16 -14.01
CA LYS A 322 21.11 -43.80 -12.78
C LYS A 322 20.06 -44.88 -13.09
N LEU A 323 19.10 -44.58 -13.97
CA LEU A 323 18.07 -45.52 -14.41
C LEU A 323 18.66 -46.76 -15.08
N SER A 324 19.60 -46.56 -16.01
CA SER A 324 20.29 -47.68 -16.69
C SER A 324 21.00 -48.58 -15.68
N SER A 325 21.76 -48.01 -14.75
CA SER A 325 22.40 -48.77 -13.68
C SER A 325 21.40 -49.56 -12.83
N LEU A 326 20.19 -49.04 -12.62
CA LEU A 326 19.16 -49.70 -11.82
C LEU A 326 18.42 -50.80 -12.58
N LEU A 327 18.37 -50.76 -13.91
CA LEU A 327 17.68 -51.77 -14.72
C LEU A 327 18.58 -52.97 -15.07
N PHE A 328 19.89 -52.76 -15.08
CA PHE A 328 20.89 -53.76 -15.47
C PHE A 328 21.77 -54.24 -14.30
N SER A 329 21.43 -53.86 -13.06
CA SER A 329 21.94 -54.46 -11.81
C SER A 329 20.94 -55.49 -11.27
#